data_AF-R0BRZ9-F1
#
_entry.id   AF-R0BRZ9-F1
#
_cell.length_a   1.000
_cell.length_b   1.000
_cell.length_c   1.000
_cell.angle_alpha   90.00
_cell.angle_beta   90.00
_cell.angle_gamma   90.00
#
_symmetry.space_group_name_H-M   'P 1'
#
loop_
_entity.id
_entity.type
_entity.pdbx_description
1 polymer ?
#
loop_
_entity_poly.entity_id
_entity_poly.type
_entity_poly.pdbx_seq_one_letter_code
_entity_poly.pdbx_strand_id
1 'polypeptide(L)'
;MNTYKTAEVAAIIGIHPNTVRLYEKLKLIPKPERLANGYRVFTEFHVMQCKLVRIAFQVEILQNGLRKKIARMITVAATKDFDTAIILTKDYLKQLQQERNHAEEAIEIVKTILAGNESENTQCLKRKEVSEILEISMDALRNWEMNGLLTVKRKDNGYRVYTDEDIQRLKIIRSLRCANYSLEAILRLLQQLSKNPDTDIRAALNTPKQTDDIISVCDRLIVSLLSAERNANTLLQMLKEMQIKFL
;
A
#
# COMPACT_ATOMS: atom_id res chain seq x y z
N MET A 1 28.70 20.70 19.93
CA MET A 1 27.52 20.23 19.17
C MET A 1 27.90 20.21 17.70
N ASN A 2 27.90 19.03 17.05
CA ASN A 2 28.34 18.94 15.66
C ASN A 2 27.34 19.62 14.72
N THR A 3 27.85 20.41 13.79
CA THR A 3 27.05 21.11 12.77
C THR A 3 27.37 20.57 11.38
N TYR A 4 26.39 20.64 10.48
CA TYR A 4 26.47 20.05 9.15
C TYR A 4 25.95 21.03 8.09
N LYS A 5 26.57 21.01 6.91
CA LYS A 5 26.10 21.68 5.70
C LYS A 5 25.09 20.79 4.97
N THR A 6 24.32 21.37 4.04
CA THR A 6 23.31 20.64 3.26
C THR A 6 23.87 19.40 2.56
N ALA A 7 25.07 19.51 1.97
CA ALA A 7 25.71 18.42 1.25
C ALA A 7 26.13 17.26 2.20
N GLU A 8 26.57 17.58 3.42
CA GLU A 8 26.96 16.58 4.41
C GLU A 8 25.73 15.81 4.92
N VAL A 9 24.63 16.52 5.22
CA VAL A 9 23.35 15.87 5.55
C VAL A 9 22.89 14.97 4.40
N ALA A 10 22.95 15.46 3.17
CA ALA A 10 22.56 14.70 1.99
C ALA A 10 23.38 13.41 1.84
N ALA A 11 24.70 13.49 2.04
CA ALA A 11 25.61 12.34 2.00
C ALA A 11 25.31 11.32 3.11
N ILE A 12 25.12 11.77 4.35
CA ILE A 12 24.79 10.90 5.50
C ILE A 12 23.48 10.13 5.27
N ILE A 13 22.50 10.78 4.65
CA ILE A 13 21.17 10.22 4.43
C ILE A 13 21.09 9.42 3.11
N GLY A 14 22.02 9.62 2.18
CA GLY A 14 22.01 9.01 0.85
C GLY A 14 20.92 9.59 -0.06
N ILE A 15 20.77 10.92 -0.08
CA ILE A 15 19.80 11.65 -0.92
C ILE A 15 20.47 12.82 -1.62
N HIS A 16 19.81 13.38 -2.64
CA HIS A 16 20.30 14.59 -3.29
C HIS A 16 20.16 15.82 -2.37
N PRO A 17 21.09 16.80 -2.37
CA PRO A 17 20.98 18.01 -1.54
C PRO A 17 19.70 18.82 -1.74
N ASN A 18 19.11 18.80 -2.94
CA ASN A 18 17.80 19.42 -3.19
C ASN A 18 16.67 18.75 -2.41
N THR A 19 16.77 17.46 -2.11
CA THR A 19 15.78 16.75 -1.29
C THR A 19 15.80 17.24 0.16
N VAL A 20 16.99 17.52 0.72
CA VAL A 20 17.11 18.15 2.06
C VAL A 20 16.42 19.52 2.06
N ARG A 21 16.61 20.33 1.01
CA ARG A 21 15.93 21.63 0.84
C ARG A 21 14.42 21.47 0.68
N LEU A 22 13.97 20.42 0.00
CA LEU A 22 12.56 20.10 -0.14
C LEU A 22 11.94 19.75 1.21
N TYR A 23 12.63 18.97 2.04
CA TYR A 23 12.16 18.65 3.40
C TYR A 23 11.98 19.90 4.27
N GLU A 24 12.91 20.85 4.19
CA GLU A 24 12.77 22.17 4.85
C GLU A 24 11.53 22.92 4.32
N LYS A 25 11.37 23.02 3.00
CA LYS A 25 10.24 23.71 2.36
C LYS A 25 8.89 23.11 2.76
N LEU A 26 8.83 21.79 2.89
CA LEU A 26 7.64 21.04 3.30
C LEU A 26 7.44 21.00 4.82
N LYS A 27 8.30 21.66 5.62
CA LYS A 27 8.27 21.66 7.08
C LYS A 27 8.34 20.25 7.70
N LEU A 28 8.97 19.32 6.99
CA LEU A 28 9.22 17.95 7.49
C LEU A 28 10.43 17.90 8.42
N ILE A 29 11.29 18.91 8.32
CA ILE A 29 12.40 19.17 9.24
C ILE A 29 12.25 20.58 9.83
N PRO A 30 12.79 20.83 11.03
CA PRO A 30 12.86 22.18 11.59
C PRO A 30 13.59 23.13 10.66
N LYS A 31 13.28 24.42 10.76
CA LYS A 31 14.00 25.46 10.02
C LYS A 31 15.44 25.53 10.54
N PRO A 32 16.47 25.27 9.72
CA PRO A 32 17.85 25.36 10.16
C PRO A 32 18.25 26.82 10.38
N GLU A 33 19.20 27.01 11.29
CA GLU A 33 19.89 28.29 11.43
C GLU A 33 20.71 28.60 10.17
N ARG A 34 21.10 29.87 10.04
CA ARG A 34 21.90 30.33 8.91
C ARG A 34 23.12 31.09 9.39
N LEU A 35 24.25 30.83 8.75
CA LEU A 35 25.45 31.63 8.88
C LEU A 35 25.24 33.03 8.29
N ALA A 36 26.13 33.97 8.63
CA ALA A 36 26.11 35.34 8.09
C ALA A 36 26.14 35.40 6.55
N ASN A 37 26.76 34.41 5.91
CA ASN A 37 26.79 34.26 4.45
C ASN A 37 25.54 33.56 3.86
N GLY A 38 24.50 33.32 4.66
CA GLY A 38 23.22 32.74 4.25
C GLY A 38 23.19 31.20 4.15
N TYR A 39 24.31 30.51 4.41
CA TYR A 39 24.40 29.05 4.37
C TYR A 39 23.66 28.41 5.55
N ARG A 40 22.97 27.30 5.28
CA ARG A 40 22.21 26.53 6.29
C ARG A 40 23.15 25.76 7.21
N VAL A 41 22.87 25.82 8.50
CA VAL A 41 23.53 25.05 9.55
C VAL A 41 22.55 24.03 10.09
N PHE A 42 22.82 22.76 9.82
CA PHE A 42 22.05 21.65 10.36
C PHE A 42 22.72 21.10 11.60
N THR A 43 21.89 20.58 12.51
CA THR A 43 22.33 19.92 13.74
C THR A 43 22.10 18.42 13.64
N GLU A 44 22.59 17.66 14.62
CA GLU A 44 22.29 16.24 14.71
C GLU A 44 20.79 15.93 14.74
N PHE A 45 19.98 16.79 15.37
CA PHE A 45 18.52 16.66 15.37
C PHE A 45 17.95 16.72 13.94
N HIS A 46 18.46 17.61 13.08
CA HIS A 46 18.04 17.68 11.69
C HIS A 46 18.43 16.41 10.90
N VAL A 47 19.60 15.85 11.18
CA VAL A 47 20.04 14.59 10.56
C VAL A 47 19.11 13.45 10.96
N MET A 48 18.79 13.29 12.25
CA MET A 48 17.86 12.25 12.71
C MET A 48 16.45 12.45 12.14
N GLN A 49 15.98 13.69 12.08
CA GLN A 49 14.69 14.00 11.46
C GLN A 49 14.69 13.67 9.95
N CYS A 50 15.77 13.95 9.21
CA CYS A 50 15.87 13.54 7.80
C CYS A 50 15.83 12.01 7.64
N LYS A 51 16.42 11.25 8.58
CA LYS A 51 16.33 9.78 8.60
C LYS A 51 14.89 9.32 8.82
N LEU A 52 14.16 9.94 9.76
CA LEU A 52 12.73 9.65 10.00
C LEU A 52 11.93 9.85 8.72
N VAL A 53 12.09 11.00 8.04
CA VAL A 53 11.39 11.30 6.78
C VAL A 53 11.67 10.22 5.72
N ARG A 54 12.93 9.82 5.56
CA ARG A 54 13.33 8.84 4.55
C ARG A 54 12.69 7.47 4.80
N ILE A 55 12.69 6.99 6.04
CA ILE A 55 12.11 5.68 6.39
C ILE A 55 10.58 5.72 6.27
N ALA A 56 9.96 6.80 6.72
CA ALA A 56 8.51 6.98 6.69
C ALA A 56 7.91 7.01 5.28
N PHE A 57 8.64 7.50 4.29
CA PHE A 57 8.19 7.56 2.89
C PHE A 57 8.83 6.51 1.98
N GLN A 58 9.57 5.53 2.53
CA GLN A 58 10.20 4.48 1.74
C GLN A 58 9.18 3.54 1.08
N VAL A 59 8.01 3.35 1.71
CA VAL A 59 6.91 2.55 1.17
C VAL A 59 5.69 3.45 0.95
N GLU A 60 5.18 3.49 -0.28
CA GLU A 60 4.07 4.37 -0.67
C GLU A 60 2.70 3.76 -0.36
N ILE A 61 2.30 3.79 0.91
CA ILE A 61 0.96 3.35 1.35
C ILE A 61 -0.04 4.50 1.20
N LEU A 62 -0.93 4.41 0.21
CA LEU A 62 -1.96 5.42 -0.08
C LEU A 62 -3.33 5.10 0.54
N GLN A 63 -3.52 3.87 0.98
CA GLN A 63 -4.77 3.35 1.52
C GLN A 63 -5.16 4.07 2.80
N ASN A 64 -6.46 4.31 2.99
CA ASN A 64 -7.09 4.69 4.26
C ASN A 64 -6.44 5.90 4.98
N GLY A 65 -5.89 6.85 4.21
CA GLY A 65 -5.28 8.07 4.75
C GLY A 65 -3.96 7.83 5.49
N LEU A 66 -3.36 6.64 5.36
CA LEU A 66 -2.11 6.26 6.03
C LEU A 66 -0.95 7.21 5.71
N ARG A 67 -0.85 7.68 4.45
CA ARG A 67 0.12 8.71 4.05
C ARG A 67 -0.02 10.00 4.84
N LYS A 68 -1.24 10.46 5.08
CA LYS A 68 -1.51 11.70 5.84
C LYS A 68 -1.12 11.53 7.31
N LYS A 69 -1.37 10.35 7.88
CA LYS A 69 -1.01 10.03 9.27
C LYS A 69 0.49 10.03 9.48
N ILE A 70 1.25 9.38 8.60
CA ILE A 70 2.71 9.35 8.73
C ILE A 70 3.33 10.73 8.48
N ALA A 71 2.80 11.51 7.53
CA ALA A 71 3.23 12.89 7.32
C ALA A 71 2.98 13.77 8.56
N ARG A 72 1.80 13.63 9.20
CA ARG A 72 1.48 14.33 10.45
C ARG A 72 2.48 13.95 11.56
N MET A 73 2.78 12.66 11.72
CA MET A 73 3.76 12.18 12.69
C MET A 73 5.12 12.86 12.51
N ILE A 74 5.62 12.94 11.28
CA ILE A 74 6.90 13.59 10.97
C ILE A 74 6.86 15.07 11.39
N THR A 75 5.79 15.80 11.04
CA THR A 75 5.69 17.23 11.38
C THR A 75 5.64 17.47 12.88
N VAL A 76 5.01 16.56 13.65
CA VAL A 76 4.97 16.61 15.12
C VAL A 76 6.34 16.28 15.72
N ALA A 77 7.06 15.28 15.19
CA ALA A 77 8.43 14.98 15.60
C ALA A 77 9.38 16.17 15.35
N ALA A 78 9.17 16.93 14.27
CA ALA A 78 9.96 18.13 13.96
C ALA A 78 9.76 19.25 15.02
N THR A 79 8.64 19.27 15.75
CA THR A 79 8.41 20.21 16.85
C THR A 79 8.90 19.69 18.21
N LYS A 80 9.61 18.55 18.24
CA LYS A 80 10.08 17.84 19.45
C LYS A 80 8.96 17.32 20.37
N ASP A 81 7.73 17.25 19.88
CA ASP A 81 6.63 16.60 20.60
C ASP A 81 6.71 15.08 20.34
N PHE A 82 7.68 14.43 20.99
CA PHE A 82 7.95 13.01 20.76
C PHE A 82 6.86 12.10 21.33
N ASP A 83 6.20 12.50 22.42
CA ASP A 83 5.11 11.72 23.01
C ASP A 83 3.95 11.58 22.03
N THR A 84 3.50 12.69 21.43
CA THR A 84 2.46 12.66 20.40
C THR A 84 2.93 11.91 19.15
N ALA A 85 4.18 12.10 18.72
CA ALA A 85 4.73 11.37 17.56
C ALA A 85 4.76 9.85 17.78
N ILE A 86 5.09 9.38 18.98
CA ILE A 86 5.10 7.96 19.36
C ILE A 86 3.67 7.40 19.32
N ILE A 87 2.69 8.12 19.89
CA ILE A 87 1.27 7.71 19.85
C ILE A 87 0.79 7.59 18.39
N LEU A 88 1.04 8.62 17.56
CA LEU A 88 0.67 8.59 16.14
C LEU A 88 1.32 7.42 15.39
N THR A 89 2.56 7.07 15.72
CA THR A 89 3.26 5.94 15.08
C THR A 89 2.67 4.60 15.51
N LYS A 90 2.28 4.43 16.77
CA LYS A 90 1.58 3.22 17.25
C LYS A 90 0.23 3.05 16.57
N ASP A 91 -0.55 4.12 16.44
CA ASP A 91 -1.83 4.10 15.73
C ASP A 91 -1.66 3.80 14.24
N TYR A 92 -0.60 4.31 13.62
CA TYR A 92 -0.23 3.98 12.25
C TYR A 92 0.12 2.50 12.09
N LEU A 93 0.94 1.95 12.98
CA LEU A 93 1.31 0.53 12.99
C LEU A 93 0.07 -0.38 13.14
N LYS A 94 -0.86 -0.03 14.05
CA LYS A 94 -2.11 -0.77 14.24
C LYS A 94 -2.94 -0.83 12.96
N GLN A 95 -3.04 0.28 12.22
CA GLN A 95 -3.78 0.30 10.96
C GLN A 95 -3.08 -0.49 9.85
N LEU A 96 -1.75 -0.44 9.76
CA LEU A 96 -1.01 -1.30 8.83
C LEU A 96 -1.29 -2.79 9.08
N GLN A 97 -1.32 -3.20 10.34
CA GLN A 97 -1.65 -4.57 10.71
C GLN A 97 -3.09 -4.94 10.35
N GLN A 98 -4.04 -4.01 10.51
CA GLN A 98 -5.43 -4.22 10.05
C GLN A 98 -5.50 -4.40 8.53
N GLU A 99 -4.85 -3.54 7.75
CA GLU A 99 -4.78 -3.71 6.29
C GLU A 99 -4.15 -5.04 5.89
N ARG A 100 -3.11 -5.49 6.59
CA ARG A 100 -2.47 -6.77 6.33
C ARG A 100 -3.43 -7.92 6.62
N ASN A 101 -4.12 -7.87 7.76
CA ASN A 101 -5.07 -8.91 8.14
C ASN A 101 -6.23 -8.99 7.14
N HIS A 102 -6.77 -7.86 6.66
CA HIS A 102 -7.78 -7.87 5.59
C HIS A 102 -7.24 -8.48 4.29
N ALA A 103 -5.99 -8.20 3.92
CA ALA A 103 -5.33 -8.77 2.76
C ALA A 103 -5.10 -10.30 2.87
N GLU A 104 -4.85 -10.80 4.09
CA GLU A 104 -4.72 -12.23 4.36
C GLU A 104 -6.07 -12.93 4.41
N GLU A 105 -7.07 -12.33 5.05
CA GLU A 105 -8.45 -12.86 5.08
C GLU A 105 -9.03 -12.99 3.68
N ALA A 106 -8.78 -12.02 2.79
CA ALA A 106 -9.19 -12.13 1.39
C ALA A 106 -8.56 -13.33 0.67
N ILE A 107 -7.31 -13.71 1.00
CA ILE A 107 -6.68 -14.92 0.45
C ILE A 107 -7.41 -16.18 0.94
N GLU A 108 -7.77 -16.24 2.23
CA GLU A 108 -8.50 -17.38 2.79
C GLU A 108 -9.92 -17.50 2.21
N ILE A 109 -10.58 -16.37 1.93
CA ILE A 109 -11.87 -16.36 1.21
C ILE A 109 -11.69 -16.94 -0.20
N VAL A 110 -10.64 -16.56 -0.92
CA VAL A 110 -10.36 -17.10 -2.26
C VAL A 110 -10.11 -18.61 -2.20
N LYS A 111 -9.34 -19.11 -1.23
CA LYS A 111 -9.15 -20.55 -1.03
C LYS A 111 -10.47 -21.28 -0.79
N THR A 112 -11.32 -20.73 0.07
CA THR A 112 -12.65 -21.31 0.36
C THR A 112 -13.53 -21.36 -0.90
N ILE A 113 -13.52 -20.30 -1.71
CA ILE A 113 -14.28 -20.25 -2.97
C ILE A 113 -13.78 -21.32 -3.94
N LEU A 114 -12.46 -21.51 -4.06
CA LEU A 114 -11.87 -22.50 -4.96
C LEU A 114 -12.10 -23.94 -4.47
N ALA A 115 -12.18 -24.17 -3.16
CA ALA A 115 -12.44 -25.49 -2.58
C ALA A 115 -13.92 -25.92 -2.66
N GLY A 116 -14.86 -24.98 -2.63
CA GLY A 116 -16.31 -25.24 -2.61
C GLY A 116 -16.95 -25.61 -3.94
N ASN A 117 -16.23 -26.31 -4.83
CA ASN A 117 -16.69 -26.67 -6.18
C ASN A 117 -17.70 -27.84 -6.18
N GLU A 118 -18.93 -27.60 -5.74
CA GLU A 118 -20.09 -28.46 -6.03
C GLU A 118 -21.37 -27.63 -6.13
N SER A 119 -21.63 -27.01 -7.28
CA SER A 119 -22.98 -26.54 -7.66
C SER A 119 -23.06 -26.43 -9.17
N GLU A 120 -23.61 -27.46 -9.81
CA GLU A 120 -23.99 -27.44 -11.23
C GLU A 120 -25.33 -26.70 -11.38
N ASN A 121 -25.39 -25.40 -11.08
CA ASN A 121 -26.55 -24.61 -11.45
C ASN A 121 -26.35 -24.03 -12.85
N THR A 122 -27.17 -24.45 -13.80
CA THR A 122 -27.08 -23.96 -15.20
C THR A 122 -27.72 -22.58 -15.37
N GLN A 123 -27.89 -21.81 -14.28
CA GLN A 123 -28.63 -20.56 -14.33
C GLN A 123 -27.76 -19.43 -14.88
N CYS A 124 -28.15 -18.96 -16.06
CA CYS A 124 -27.52 -17.86 -16.75
C CYS A 124 -28.05 -16.50 -16.25
N LEU A 125 -27.21 -15.70 -15.60
CA LEU A 125 -27.59 -14.40 -15.06
C LEU A 125 -27.26 -13.24 -16.01
N LYS A 126 -28.05 -12.17 -15.95
CA LYS A 126 -27.80 -10.89 -16.61
C LYS A 126 -26.97 -9.99 -15.70
N ARG A 127 -26.26 -9.03 -16.31
CA ARG A 127 -25.39 -8.08 -15.59
C ARG A 127 -26.04 -7.39 -14.39
N LYS A 128 -27.31 -7.01 -14.49
CA LYS A 128 -28.06 -6.37 -13.39
C LYS A 128 -28.25 -7.31 -12.20
N GLU A 129 -28.64 -8.56 -12.48
CA GLU A 129 -28.82 -9.59 -11.44
C GLU A 129 -27.48 -9.89 -10.74
N VAL A 130 -26.39 -9.98 -11.50
CA VAL A 130 -25.04 -10.15 -10.94
C VAL A 130 -24.62 -8.98 -10.06
N SER A 131 -24.92 -7.75 -10.51
CA SER A 131 -24.65 -6.52 -9.76
C SER A 131 -25.38 -6.51 -8.41
N GLU A 132 -26.64 -6.95 -8.38
CA GLU A 132 -27.46 -7.04 -7.18
C GLU A 132 -26.98 -8.16 -6.23
N ILE A 133 -26.72 -9.37 -6.75
CA ILE A 133 -26.27 -10.52 -5.94
C ILE A 133 -24.89 -10.28 -5.32
N LEU A 134 -23.99 -9.67 -6.08
CA LEU A 134 -22.62 -9.43 -5.62
C LEU A 134 -22.43 -8.05 -4.99
N GLU A 135 -23.49 -7.25 -4.89
CA GLU A 135 -23.44 -5.88 -4.34
C GLU A 135 -22.31 -5.03 -4.95
N ILE A 136 -22.08 -5.18 -6.25
CA ILE A 136 -21.08 -4.42 -7.03
C ILE A 136 -21.76 -3.60 -8.09
N SER A 137 -21.22 -2.44 -8.44
CA SER A 137 -21.80 -1.61 -9.49
C SER A 137 -21.65 -2.28 -10.87
N MET A 138 -22.60 -2.00 -11.77
CA MET A 138 -22.49 -2.43 -13.17
C MET A 138 -21.24 -1.85 -13.86
N ASP A 139 -20.77 -0.68 -13.43
CA ASP A 139 -19.53 -0.09 -13.94
C ASP A 139 -18.30 -0.84 -13.45
N ALA A 140 -18.31 -1.39 -12.22
CA ALA A 140 -17.24 -2.26 -11.75
C ALA A 140 -17.15 -3.53 -12.62
N LEU A 141 -18.30 -4.17 -12.90
CA LEU A 141 -18.36 -5.32 -13.82
C LEU A 141 -17.80 -4.99 -15.20
N ARG A 142 -18.18 -3.84 -15.76
CA ARG A 142 -17.67 -3.35 -17.05
C ARG A 142 -16.17 -3.10 -16.99
N ASN A 143 -15.69 -2.44 -15.94
CA ASN A 143 -14.29 -2.13 -15.73
C ASN A 143 -13.45 -3.42 -15.66
N TRP A 144 -13.91 -4.42 -14.93
CA TRP A 144 -13.21 -5.70 -14.80
C TRP A 144 -13.16 -6.49 -16.12
N GLU A 145 -14.22 -6.44 -16.92
CA GLU A 145 -14.21 -7.01 -18.28
C GLU A 145 -13.21 -6.28 -19.18
N MET A 146 -13.18 -4.94 -19.15
CA MET A 146 -12.23 -4.13 -19.94
C MET A 146 -10.77 -4.36 -19.54
N ASN A 147 -10.50 -4.62 -18.26
CA ASN A 147 -9.16 -4.95 -17.76
C ASN A 147 -8.82 -6.45 -17.89
N GLY A 148 -9.65 -7.23 -18.61
CA GLY A 148 -9.37 -8.64 -18.91
C GLY A 148 -9.50 -9.59 -17.71
N LEU A 149 -10.07 -9.14 -16.58
CA LEU A 149 -10.26 -10.00 -15.42
C LEU A 149 -11.32 -11.06 -15.66
N LEU A 150 -12.26 -10.86 -16.59
CA LEU A 150 -13.23 -11.86 -17.02
C LEU A 150 -13.60 -11.66 -18.50
N THR A 151 -14.03 -12.73 -19.15
CA THR A 151 -14.58 -12.68 -20.52
C THR A 151 -16.01 -13.22 -20.49
N VAL A 152 -16.99 -12.33 -20.66
CA VAL A 152 -18.42 -12.66 -20.52
C VAL A 152 -18.99 -13.13 -21.85
N LYS A 153 -19.70 -14.26 -21.84
CA LYS A 153 -20.38 -14.78 -23.03
C LYS A 153 -21.54 -13.88 -23.43
N ARG A 154 -21.90 -13.92 -24.72
CA ARG A 154 -23.07 -13.22 -25.27
C ARG A 154 -24.05 -14.22 -25.83
N LYS A 155 -25.35 -13.97 -25.63
CA LYS A 155 -26.44 -14.63 -26.35
C LYS A 155 -26.52 -14.11 -27.78
N ASP A 156 -27.27 -14.82 -28.63
CA ASP A 156 -27.50 -14.44 -30.04
C ASP A 156 -28.11 -13.04 -30.19
N ASN A 157 -28.87 -12.60 -29.19
CA ASN A 157 -29.44 -11.25 -29.11
C ASN A 157 -28.45 -10.18 -28.61
N GLY A 158 -27.16 -10.50 -28.47
CA GLY A 158 -26.09 -9.59 -28.07
C GLY A 158 -26.00 -9.29 -26.57
N TYR A 159 -26.91 -9.81 -25.74
CA TYR A 159 -26.89 -9.58 -24.30
C TYR A 159 -25.82 -10.43 -23.60
N ARG A 160 -25.14 -9.82 -22.60
CA ARG A 160 -24.18 -10.49 -21.73
C ARG A 160 -24.86 -11.49 -20.80
N VAL A 161 -24.23 -12.64 -20.65
CA VAL A 161 -24.68 -13.72 -19.78
C VAL A 161 -23.52 -14.23 -18.94
N TYR A 162 -23.78 -14.38 -17.66
CA TYR A 162 -22.82 -14.82 -16.66
C TYR A 162 -23.18 -16.23 -16.21
N THR A 163 -22.22 -17.14 -16.26
CA THR A 163 -22.33 -18.51 -15.74
C THR A 163 -21.96 -18.56 -14.26
N ASP A 164 -22.23 -19.67 -13.60
CA ASP A 164 -21.78 -19.89 -12.22
C ASP A 164 -20.25 -19.77 -12.06
N GLU A 165 -19.48 -20.21 -13.05
CA GLU A 165 -18.03 -20.01 -13.12
C GLU A 165 -17.68 -18.51 -13.14
N ASP A 166 -18.41 -17.71 -13.94
CA ASP A 166 -18.24 -16.26 -13.94
C ASP A 166 -18.57 -15.67 -12.57
N ILE A 167 -19.60 -16.16 -11.87
CA ILE A 167 -19.97 -15.71 -10.53
C ILE A 167 -18.89 -16.04 -9.51
N GLN A 168 -18.33 -17.25 -9.53
CA GLN A 168 -17.22 -17.62 -8.65
C GLN A 168 -16.00 -16.73 -8.90
N ARG A 169 -15.64 -16.53 -10.18
CA ARG A 169 -14.56 -15.64 -10.58
C ARG A 169 -14.79 -14.20 -10.11
N LEU A 170 -16.01 -13.69 -10.23
CA LEU A 170 -16.39 -12.37 -9.75
C LEU A 170 -16.36 -12.26 -8.21
N LYS A 171 -16.71 -13.32 -7.47
CA LYS A 171 -16.55 -13.37 -6.00
C LYS A 171 -15.07 -13.25 -5.61
N ILE A 172 -14.18 -13.95 -6.31
CA ILE A 172 -12.71 -13.83 -6.12
C ILE A 172 -12.25 -12.39 -6.38
N ILE A 173 -12.61 -11.81 -7.52
CA ILE A 173 -12.23 -10.44 -7.87
C ILE A 173 -12.75 -9.45 -6.81
N ARG A 174 -14.01 -9.58 -6.40
CA ARG A 174 -14.63 -8.72 -5.39
C ARG A 174 -13.85 -8.79 -4.07
N SER A 175 -13.61 -9.98 -3.53
CA SER A 175 -12.91 -10.16 -2.25
C SER A 175 -11.52 -9.52 -2.26
N LEU A 176 -10.75 -9.74 -3.33
CA LEU A 176 -9.40 -9.18 -3.45
C LEU A 176 -9.41 -7.66 -3.66
N ARG A 177 -10.39 -7.11 -4.39
CA ARG A 177 -10.56 -5.66 -4.56
C ARG A 177 -10.96 -4.96 -3.27
N CYS A 178 -11.83 -5.56 -2.45
CA CYS A 178 -12.16 -5.03 -1.13
C CYS A 178 -10.93 -4.97 -0.21
N ALA A 179 -9.99 -5.89 -0.38
CA ALA A 179 -8.72 -5.91 0.35
C ALA A 179 -7.59 -5.12 -0.33
N ASN A 180 -7.90 -4.21 -1.26
CA ASN A 180 -6.96 -3.30 -1.91
C ASN A 180 -5.91 -3.93 -2.87
N TYR A 181 -5.99 -5.20 -3.23
CA TYR A 181 -5.13 -5.78 -4.28
C TYR A 181 -5.39 -5.13 -5.63
N SER A 182 -4.35 -4.80 -6.39
CA SER A 182 -4.48 -4.20 -7.73
C SER A 182 -5.19 -5.12 -8.72
N LEU A 183 -5.71 -4.56 -9.82
CA LEU A 183 -6.31 -5.35 -10.88
C LEU A 183 -5.27 -6.26 -11.55
N GLU A 184 -4.04 -5.78 -11.64
CA GLU A 184 -2.88 -6.46 -12.20
C GLU A 184 -2.47 -7.68 -11.35
N ALA A 185 -2.46 -7.54 -10.02
CA ALA A 185 -2.21 -8.67 -9.12
C ALA A 185 -3.30 -9.74 -9.23
N ILE A 186 -4.57 -9.32 -9.30
CA ILE A 186 -5.71 -10.22 -9.44
C ILE A 186 -5.66 -10.92 -10.82
N LEU A 187 -5.39 -10.18 -11.89
CA LEU A 187 -5.28 -10.73 -13.24
C LEU A 187 -4.17 -11.79 -13.29
N ARG A 188 -3.01 -11.51 -12.69
CA ARG A 188 -1.89 -12.44 -12.59
C ARG A 188 -2.26 -13.72 -11.84
N LEU A 189 -2.95 -13.60 -10.71
CA LEU A 189 -3.48 -14.75 -9.97
C LEU A 189 -4.41 -15.59 -10.85
N LEU A 190 -5.40 -14.96 -11.49
CA LEU A 190 -6.39 -15.66 -12.31
C LEU A 190 -5.75 -16.36 -13.52
N GLN A 191 -4.72 -15.77 -14.12
CA GLN A 191 -3.95 -16.39 -15.20
C GLN A 191 -3.16 -17.62 -14.72
N GLN A 192 -2.59 -17.57 -13.52
CA GLN A 192 -1.86 -18.72 -12.96
C GLN A 192 -2.81 -19.85 -12.59
N LEU A 193 -3.94 -19.54 -11.93
CA LEU A 193 -4.98 -20.52 -11.60
C LEU A 193 -5.55 -21.22 -12.84
N SER A 194 -5.70 -20.51 -13.97
CA SER A 194 -6.16 -21.12 -15.23
C SER A 194 -5.17 -22.15 -15.82
N LYS A 195 -3.90 -22.10 -15.42
CA LYS A 195 -2.85 -23.03 -15.88
C LYS A 195 -2.56 -24.12 -14.86
N ASN A 196 -2.64 -23.80 -13.57
CA ASN A 196 -2.39 -24.70 -12.47
C ASN A 196 -3.35 -24.40 -11.31
N PRO A 197 -4.34 -25.27 -11.04
CA PRO A 197 -5.25 -25.11 -9.91
C PRO A 197 -4.55 -25.04 -8.54
N ASP A 198 -3.39 -25.67 -8.39
CA ASP A 198 -2.59 -25.71 -7.16
C ASP A 198 -1.66 -24.50 -6.99
N THR A 199 -1.93 -23.40 -7.72
CA THR A 199 -1.14 -22.17 -7.62
C THR A 199 -1.15 -21.63 -6.18
N ASP A 200 0.02 -21.29 -5.64
CA ASP A 200 0.12 -20.53 -4.39
C ASP A 200 -0.44 -19.12 -4.59
N ILE A 201 -1.66 -18.92 -4.09
CA ILE A 201 -2.40 -17.66 -4.19
C ILE A 201 -1.61 -16.50 -3.58
N ARG A 202 -0.95 -16.71 -2.44
CA ARG A 202 -0.20 -15.66 -1.75
C ARG A 202 1.01 -15.26 -2.57
N ALA A 203 1.75 -16.22 -3.10
CA ALA A 203 2.89 -15.96 -3.97
C ALA A 203 2.46 -15.25 -5.27
N ALA A 204 1.40 -15.73 -5.91
CA ALA A 204 0.84 -15.14 -7.13
C ALA A 204 0.44 -13.67 -6.92
N LEU A 205 -0.23 -13.35 -5.81
CA LEU A 205 -0.63 -11.97 -5.50
C LEU A 205 0.52 -11.04 -5.11
N ASN A 206 1.70 -11.57 -4.76
CA ASN A 206 2.82 -10.76 -4.27
C ASN A 206 4.08 -10.78 -5.14
N THR A 207 4.03 -11.42 -6.31
CA THR A 207 5.18 -11.55 -7.21
C THR A 207 4.88 -10.91 -8.57
N PRO A 208 5.04 -9.57 -8.70
CA PRO A 208 5.01 -8.87 -9.98
C PRO A 208 6.05 -9.46 -10.94
N LYS A 209 5.81 -9.34 -12.26
CA LYS A 209 6.77 -9.80 -13.26
C LYS A 209 7.90 -8.78 -13.40
N GLN A 210 9.08 -9.23 -13.80
CA GLN A 210 10.22 -8.33 -14.06
C GLN A 210 9.96 -7.34 -15.21
N THR A 211 8.97 -7.61 -16.06
CA THR A 211 8.57 -6.78 -17.19
C THR A 211 7.54 -5.70 -16.83
N ASP A 212 7.11 -5.62 -15.56
CA ASP A 212 6.12 -4.62 -15.13
C ASP A 212 6.82 -3.27 -14.94
N ASP A 213 6.54 -2.29 -15.82
CA ASP A 213 7.21 -0.98 -15.83
C ASP A 213 6.96 -0.14 -14.56
N ILE A 214 5.80 -0.33 -13.91
CA ILE A 214 5.41 0.35 -12.66
C ILE A 214 4.84 -0.68 -11.70
N ILE A 215 5.57 -0.97 -10.63
CA ILE A 215 5.12 -1.86 -9.55
C ILE A 215 4.54 -0.99 -8.42
N SER A 216 3.23 -1.05 -8.26
CA SER A 216 2.51 -0.42 -7.15
C SER A 216 2.64 -1.25 -5.87
N VAL A 217 2.47 -0.58 -4.72
CA VAL A 217 2.31 -1.25 -3.42
C VAL A 217 1.23 -2.34 -3.49
N CYS A 218 0.13 -2.08 -4.20
CA CYS A 218 -0.99 -3.00 -4.34
C CYS A 218 -0.67 -4.26 -5.16
N ASP A 219 0.39 -4.24 -5.98
CA ASP A 219 0.85 -5.40 -6.77
C ASP A 219 1.58 -6.45 -5.94
N ARG A 220 2.01 -6.04 -4.74
CA ARG A 220 2.73 -6.83 -3.73
C ARG A 220 2.29 -6.43 -2.33
N LEU A 221 0.97 -6.37 -2.13
CA LEU A 221 0.34 -5.69 -1.00
C LEU A 221 0.85 -6.17 0.36
N ILE A 222 0.80 -7.48 0.63
CA ILE A 222 1.23 -8.03 1.92
C ILE A 222 2.72 -7.76 2.14
N VAL A 223 3.55 -7.95 1.11
CA VAL A 223 4.99 -7.69 1.21
C VAL A 223 5.27 -6.21 1.51
N SER A 224 4.54 -5.31 0.87
CA SER A 224 4.64 -3.86 1.10
C SER A 224 4.20 -3.47 2.50
N LEU A 225 3.07 -4.01 2.97
CA LEU A 225 2.55 -3.76 4.33
C LEU A 225 3.53 -4.26 5.40
N LEU A 226 4.08 -5.46 5.24
CA LEU A 226 5.11 -5.98 6.14
C LEU A 226 6.37 -5.10 6.16
N SER A 227 6.79 -4.57 5.01
CA SER A 227 7.89 -3.61 4.94
C SER A 227 7.55 -2.29 5.66
N ALA A 228 6.32 -1.79 5.50
CA ALA A 228 5.85 -0.58 6.18
C ALA A 228 5.75 -0.78 7.70
N GLU A 229 5.35 -1.97 8.18
CA GLU A 229 5.34 -2.32 9.60
C GLU A 229 6.75 -2.35 10.19
N ARG A 230 7.73 -2.93 9.47
CA ARG A 230 9.14 -2.89 9.89
C ARG A 230 9.63 -1.45 9.99
N ASN A 231 9.33 -0.63 8.99
CA ASN A 231 9.66 0.80 9.01
C ASN A 231 9.02 1.50 10.20
N ALA A 232 7.73 1.27 10.48
CA ALA A 232 7.04 1.85 11.63
C ALA A 232 7.70 1.47 12.97
N ASN A 233 8.16 0.22 13.13
CA ASN A 233 8.91 -0.20 14.31
C ASN A 233 10.27 0.52 14.42
N THR A 234 10.99 0.67 13.31
CA THR A 234 12.24 1.46 13.29
C THR A 234 11.98 2.93 13.64
N LEU A 235 10.89 3.52 13.13
CA LEU A 235 10.49 4.89 13.48
C LEU A 235 10.18 5.02 14.98
N LEU A 236 9.47 4.06 15.58
CA LEU A 236 9.22 4.04 17.02
C LEU A 236 10.50 4.01 17.85
N GLN A 237 11.48 3.20 17.45
CA GLN A 237 12.78 3.15 18.13
C GLN A 237 13.50 4.49 18.00
N MET A 238 13.57 5.05 16.79
CA MET A 238 14.22 6.34 16.56
C MET A 238 13.56 7.49 17.33
N LEU A 239 12.23 7.53 17.42
CA LEU A 239 11.53 8.56 18.17
C LEU A 239 11.86 8.49 19.67
N LYS A 240 11.96 7.29 20.25
CA LYS A 240 12.39 7.11 21.65
C LYS A 240 13.84 7.54 21.86
N GLU A 241 14.74 7.20 20.93
CA GLU A 241 16.14 7.65 20.99
C GLU A 241 16.25 9.18 20.89
N MET A 242 15.46 9.80 20.00
CA MET A 242 15.40 11.26 19.86
C MET A 242 14.80 11.93 21.10
N GLN A 243 13.81 11.31 21.74
CA GLN A 243 13.23 11.79 22.98
C GLN A 243 14.28 11.87 24.09
N ILE A 244 15.06 10.80 24.29
CA ILE A 244 16.13 10.76 25.31
C ILE A 244 17.25 11.76 25.01
N LYS A 245 17.52 12.01 23.73
CA LYS A 245 18.68 12.81 23.29
C LYS A 245 18.40 14.31 23.21
N PHE A 246 17.15 14.72 22.97
CA PHE A 246 16.82 16.10 22.61
C PHE A 246 15.73 16.75 23.47
N LEU A 247 15.17 16.01 24.44
CA LEU A 247 14.44 16.52 25.61
C LEU A 247 15.29 16.31 26.86
#